data_AF-A0A8T5TB95-F1
#
_entry.id   AF-A0A8T5TB95-F1
#
_cell.length_a   1.000
_cell.length_b   1.000
_cell.length_c   1.000
_cell.angle_alpha   90.00
_cell.angle_beta   90.00
_cell.angle_gamma   90.00
#
_symmetry.space_group_name_H-M   'P 1'
#
loop_
_entity.id
_entity.type
_entity.pdbx_description
1 polymer ?
#
loop_
_entity_poly.entity_id
_entity_poly.type
_entity_poly.pdbx_seq_one_letter_code
_entity_poly.pdbx_strand_id
1 'polypeptide(L)'
;MEGIFIFPIFHIAVPLIVFEIPYIKGKFDFNRLTLIIGSILPDLIDKSMMFLGLGSGRGYSHTLLFVAACYVITFLFTKRKTIIPNSLTIGILFHLLLDLPEVPLLYPFFNYQFIYLEDPLSSWLFSLLHDPVVQITEVLGLIFLIIILIHNKLYGIRKMFTFIIESNVIQIQE
;
A
#
# COMPACT_ATOMS: atom_id res chain seq x y z
N MET A 1 1.71 25.25 -4.71
CA MET A 1 0.48 24.45 -4.75
C MET A 1 0.73 23.29 -3.81
N GLU A 2 0.05 23.22 -2.68
CA GLU A 2 0.08 22.04 -1.81
C GLU A 2 -0.68 20.94 -2.55
N GLY A 3 0.05 20.03 -3.19
CA GLY A 3 -0.53 18.97 -4.01
C GLY A 3 -0.80 17.74 -3.16
N ILE A 4 -1.94 17.09 -3.38
CA ILE A 4 -2.14 15.72 -2.89
C ILE A 4 -1.25 14.82 -3.73
N PHE A 5 -0.16 14.32 -3.14
CA PHE A 5 0.81 13.50 -3.83
C PHE A 5 0.28 12.09 -4.10
N ILE A 6 0.80 11.46 -5.16
CA ILE A 6 0.58 10.03 -5.43
C ILE A 6 1.93 9.37 -5.64
N PHE A 7 2.20 8.32 -4.87
CA PHE A 7 3.42 7.52 -4.96
C PHE A 7 3.06 6.05 -5.28
N PRO A 8 2.40 5.74 -6.41
CA PRO A 8 1.77 4.44 -6.61
C PRO A 8 2.77 3.28 -6.65
N ILE A 9 3.91 3.43 -7.32
CA ILE A 9 4.91 2.37 -7.42
C ILE A 9 5.64 2.23 -6.10
N PHE A 10 5.99 3.36 -5.48
CA PHE A 10 6.71 3.37 -4.21
C PHE A 10 5.92 2.65 -3.09
N HIS A 11 4.62 2.91 -2.99
CA HIS A 11 3.73 2.26 -2.02
C HIS A 11 3.63 0.75 -2.18
N ILE A 12 3.75 0.22 -3.40
CA ILE A 12 3.80 -1.22 -3.66
C ILE A 12 5.18 -1.77 -3.29
N ALA A 13 6.23 -1.08 -3.72
CA ALA A 13 7.59 -1.59 -3.69
C ALA A 13 8.17 -1.69 -2.28
N VAL A 14 7.92 -0.69 -1.41
CA VAL A 14 8.48 -0.62 -0.06
C VAL A 14 8.04 -1.80 0.84
N PRO A 15 6.74 -2.10 1.02
CA PRO A 15 6.35 -3.25 1.83
C PRO A 15 6.87 -4.57 1.24
N LEU A 16 6.88 -4.71 -0.09
CA LEU A 16 7.41 -5.92 -0.73
C LEU A 16 8.90 -6.10 -0.47
N ILE A 17 9.74 -5.07 -0.69
CA ILE A 17 11.19 -5.21 -0.49
C ILE A 17 11.51 -5.51 0.97
N VAL A 18 10.81 -4.87 1.92
CA VAL A 18 10.98 -5.12 3.36
C VAL A 18 10.68 -6.58 3.71
N PHE A 19 9.56 -7.11 3.23
CA PHE A 19 9.17 -8.50 3.51
C PHE A 19 9.97 -9.55 2.72
N GLU A 20 10.70 -9.13 1.68
CA GLU A 20 11.67 -9.98 0.98
C GLU A 20 13.07 -9.98 1.62
N ILE A 21 13.35 -9.10 2.60
CA ILE A 21 14.61 -9.16 3.36
C ILE A 21 14.70 -10.54 4.05
N PRO A 22 15.78 -11.32 3.86
CA PRO A 22 15.88 -12.70 4.35
C PRO A 22 15.56 -12.86 5.84
N TYR A 23 15.96 -11.89 6.66
CA TYR A 23 15.67 -11.89 8.10
C TYR A 23 14.17 -11.77 8.42
N ILE A 24 13.44 -10.93 7.69
CA ILE A 24 11.99 -10.74 7.89
C ILE A 24 11.24 -11.91 7.26
N LYS A 25 11.61 -12.29 6.04
CA LYS A 25 11.05 -13.43 5.31
C LYS A 25 11.17 -14.76 6.07
N GLY A 26 12.25 -14.96 6.81
CA GLY A 26 12.45 -16.15 7.64
C GLY A 26 11.73 -16.13 8.98
N LYS A 27 11.06 -15.03 9.36
CA LYS A 27 10.40 -14.84 10.66
C LYS A 27 8.89 -14.69 10.58
N PHE A 28 8.36 -14.22 9.46
CA PHE A 28 6.95 -13.90 9.32
C PHE A 28 6.36 -14.61 8.11
N ASP A 29 5.19 -15.21 8.30
CA ASP A 29 4.36 -15.70 7.21
C ASP A 29 3.54 -14.54 6.63
N PHE A 30 3.58 -14.39 5.31
CA PHE A 30 2.84 -13.33 4.62
C PHE A 30 2.43 -13.75 3.21
N ASN A 31 1.39 -13.09 2.70
CA ASN A 31 0.90 -13.23 1.33
C ASN A 31 1.18 -11.94 0.55
N ARG A 32 2.01 -12.03 -0.50
CA ARG A 32 2.45 -10.87 -1.28
C ARG A 32 1.29 -10.18 -1.98
N LEU A 33 0.39 -10.92 -2.61
CA LEU A 33 -0.78 -10.34 -3.27
C LEU A 33 -1.60 -9.49 -2.30
N THR A 34 -1.89 -10.03 -1.12
CA THR A 34 -2.69 -9.33 -0.12
C THR A 34 -1.94 -8.14 0.47
N LEU A 35 -0.62 -8.25 0.65
CA LEU A 35 0.24 -7.14 1.05
C LEU A 35 0.21 -5.99 0.03
N ILE A 36 0.31 -6.31 -1.27
CA ILE A 36 0.20 -5.34 -2.37
C ILE A 36 -1.18 -4.69 -2.40
N ILE A 37 -2.25 -5.49 -2.28
CA ILE A 37 -3.61 -4.96 -2.25
C ILE A 37 -3.75 -3.98 -1.09
N GLY A 38 -3.28 -4.36 0.10
CA GLY A 38 -3.33 -3.49 1.28
C GLY A 38 -2.58 -2.19 1.08
N SER A 39 -1.42 -2.23 0.42
CA SER A 39 -0.56 -1.07 0.23
C SER A 39 -1.06 -0.06 -0.81
N ILE A 40 -2.09 -0.39 -1.58
CA ILE A 40 -2.75 0.53 -2.53
C ILE A 40 -4.20 0.83 -2.17
N LEU A 41 -4.79 0.06 -1.25
CA LEU A 41 -6.23 0.11 -0.96
C LEU A 41 -6.70 1.50 -0.46
N PRO A 42 -6.00 2.20 0.45
CA PRO A 42 -6.46 3.49 0.93
C PRO A 42 -6.57 4.53 -0.18
N ASP A 43 -5.52 4.64 -0.98
CA ASP A 43 -5.49 5.47 -2.18
C ASP A 43 -6.59 5.10 -3.18
N LEU A 44 -6.76 3.80 -3.46
CA LEU A 44 -7.77 3.35 -4.41
C LEU A 44 -9.17 3.80 -4.00
N ILE A 45 -9.51 3.74 -2.71
CA ILE A 45 -10.81 4.18 -2.22
C ILE A 45 -10.89 5.70 -2.20
N ASP A 46 -9.97 6.36 -1.49
CA ASP A 46 -10.12 7.78 -1.18
C ASP A 46 -9.92 8.65 -2.42
N LYS A 47 -8.99 8.31 -3.31
CA LYS A 47 -8.77 9.05 -4.57
C LYS A 47 -9.92 8.80 -5.56
N SER A 48 -10.51 7.61 -5.58
CA SER A 48 -11.74 7.38 -6.35
C SER A 48 -12.90 8.22 -5.84
N MET A 49 -13.07 8.32 -4.51
CA MET A 49 -14.10 9.20 -3.93
C MET A 49 -13.83 10.67 -4.26
N MET A 50 -12.58 11.10 -4.22
CA MET A 50 -12.19 12.45 -4.59
C MET A 50 -12.48 12.77 -6.06
N PHE A 51 -12.14 11.85 -6.97
CA PHE A 51 -12.42 11.99 -8.40
C PHE A 51 -13.93 12.12 -8.66
N LEU A 52 -14.77 11.48 -7.84
CA LEU A 52 -16.23 11.59 -7.88
C LEU A 52 -16.78 12.82 -7.13
N GLY A 53 -15.93 13.66 -6.54
CA GLY A 53 -16.35 14.83 -5.75
C GLY A 53 -16.96 14.48 -4.37
N LEU A 54 -16.76 13.26 -3.88
CA LEU A 54 -17.35 12.73 -2.64
C LEU A 54 -16.40 12.75 -1.43
N GLY A 55 -15.18 13.25 -1.61
CA GLY A 55 -14.18 13.25 -0.55
C GLY A 55 -12.93 14.07 -0.89
N SER A 56 -12.02 14.13 0.07
CA SER A 56 -10.78 14.91 0.01
C SER A 56 -9.58 14.15 -0.55
N GLY A 57 -9.75 12.86 -0.90
CA GLY A 57 -8.63 12.00 -1.29
C GLY A 57 -7.90 11.34 -0.12
N ARG A 58 -8.24 11.67 1.14
CA ARG A 58 -7.63 11.07 2.35
C ARG A 58 -8.61 10.80 3.51
N GLY A 59 -9.89 11.13 3.37
CA GLY A 59 -10.80 11.23 4.53
C GLY A 59 -11.33 9.90 5.09
N TYR A 60 -11.37 8.81 4.32
CA TYR A 60 -12.09 7.60 4.75
C TYR A 60 -11.13 6.47 5.10
N SER A 61 -10.25 6.14 4.16
CA SER A 61 -9.42 4.94 4.20
C SER A 61 -8.02 5.20 4.74
N HIS A 62 -7.60 6.46 4.81
CA HIS A 62 -6.36 6.87 5.46
C HIS A 62 -6.51 7.05 6.98
N THR A 63 -7.19 6.10 7.64
CA THR A 63 -7.50 6.16 9.08
C THR A 63 -7.14 4.84 9.78
N LEU A 64 -6.78 4.91 11.06
CA LEU A 64 -6.58 3.70 11.87
C LEU A 64 -7.88 2.93 12.08
N LEU A 65 -9.03 3.62 12.03
CA LEU A 65 -10.34 2.99 12.06
C LEU A 65 -10.54 2.10 10.83
N PHE A 66 -10.16 2.56 9.64
CA PHE A 66 -10.22 1.78 8.42
C PHE A 66 -9.31 0.55 8.49
N VAL A 67 -8.07 0.71 8.99
CA VAL A 67 -7.13 -0.40 9.23
C VAL A 67 -7.78 -1.48 10.10
N ALA A 68 -8.35 -1.08 11.24
CA ALA A 68 -9.00 -2.00 12.17
C ALA A 68 -10.23 -2.69 11.55
N ALA A 69 -11.05 -1.95 10.80
CA ALA A 69 -12.20 -2.49 10.10
C ALA A 69 -11.77 -3.54 9.04
N CYS A 70 -10.78 -3.23 8.21
CA CYS A 70 -10.23 -4.16 7.22
C CYS A 70 -9.70 -5.43 7.87
N TYR A 71 -8.95 -5.32 8.99
CA TYR A 71 -8.47 -6.48 9.72
C TYR A 71 -9.62 -7.37 10.20
N VAL A 72 -10.60 -6.80 10.92
CA VAL A 72 -11.73 -7.55 11.49
C VAL A 72 -12.54 -8.22 10.40
N ILE A 73 -12.89 -7.48 9.34
CA ILE A 73 -13.66 -8.00 8.21
C ILE A 73 -12.91 -9.17 7.58
N THR A 74 -11.66 -8.98 7.18
CA THR A 74 -10.90 -10.03 6.49
C THR A 74 -10.62 -11.23 7.38
N PHE A 75 -10.35 -11.04 8.68
CA PHE A 75 -10.16 -12.11 9.64
C PHE A 75 -11.40 -12.99 9.80
N LEU A 76 -12.60 -12.39 9.80
CA LEU A 76 -13.85 -13.12 9.84
C LEU A 76 -14.08 -13.90 8.53
N PHE A 77 -13.84 -13.26 7.37
CA PHE A 77 -13.99 -13.90 6.05
C PHE A 77 -13.00 -15.05 5.81
N THR A 78 -11.78 -14.96 6.32
CA THR A 78 -10.76 -16.01 6.17
C THR A 78 -10.90 -17.15 7.20
N LYS A 79 -12.05 -17.23 7.89
CA LYS A 79 -12.32 -18.23 8.94
C LYS A 79 -11.21 -18.23 10.01
N ARG A 80 -10.79 -17.03 10.43
CA ARG A 80 -9.78 -16.80 11.47
C ARG A 80 -8.35 -17.23 11.09
N LYS A 81 -8.06 -17.48 9.81
CA LYS A 81 -6.68 -17.63 9.33
C LYS A 81 -6.01 -16.25 9.26
N THR A 82 -4.83 -16.12 9.84
CA THR A 82 -4.19 -14.82 10.09
C THR A 82 -3.32 -14.30 8.95
N ILE A 83 -2.78 -15.15 8.07
CA ILE A 83 -1.82 -14.73 7.03
C ILE A 83 -2.39 -13.61 6.13
N ILE A 84 -3.61 -13.80 5.62
CA ILE A 84 -4.30 -12.83 4.74
C ILE A 84 -4.62 -11.53 5.49
N PRO A 85 -5.39 -11.51 6.59
CA PRO A 85 -5.71 -10.27 7.30
C PRO A 85 -4.47 -9.54 7.82
N ASN A 86 -3.46 -10.26 8.28
CA ASN A 86 -2.19 -9.66 8.71
C ASN A 86 -1.49 -8.99 7.52
N SER A 87 -1.34 -9.69 6.38
CA SER A 87 -0.68 -9.13 5.20
C SER A 87 -1.40 -7.90 4.67
N LEU A 88 -2.74 -7.93 4.62
CA LEU A 88 -3.55 -6.77 4.19
C LEU A 88 -3.29 -5.58 5.10
N THR A 89 -3.39 -5.80 6.40
CA THR A 89 -3.27 -4.76 7.42
C THR A 89 -1.88 -4.15 7.44
N ILE A 90 -0.85 -4.98 7.32
CA ILE A 90 0.53 -4.52 7.18
C ILE A 90 0.68 -3.66 5.93
N GLY A 91 0.11 -4.08 4.79
CA GLY A 91 0.11 -3.30 3.55
C GLY A 91 -0.50 -1.91 3.75
N ILE A 92 -1.69 -1.85 4.37
CA ILE A 92 -2.36 -0.58 4.69
C ILE A 92 -1.51 0.25 5.65
N LEU A 93 -0.91 -0.34 6.68
CA LEU A 93 -0.07 0.38 7.64
C LEU A 93 1.19 0.97 6.97
N PHE A 94 1.82 0.24 6.04
CA PHE A 94 2.91 0.79 5.23
C PHE A 94 2.44 1.96 4.37
N HIS A 95 1.24 1.87 3.80
CA HIS A 95 0.64 2.98 3.06
C HIS A 95 0.49 4.23 3.93
N LEU A 96 -0.14 4.09 5.10
CA LEU A 96 -0.31 5.20 6.04
C LEU A 96 1.03 5.78 6.52
N LEU A 97 2.02 4.92 6.76
CA LEU A 97 3.34 5.32 7.22
C LEU A 97 4.06 6.17 6.16
N LEU A 98 3.96 5.79 4.89
CA LEU A 98 4.64 6.47 3.78
C LEU A 98 4.00 7.82 3.44
N ASP A 99 2.71 7.99 3.73
CA ASP A 99 2.00 9.25 3.54
C ASP A 99 2.02 10.20 4.75
N LEU A 100 2.70 9.84 5.85
CA LEU A 100 2.89 10.76 6.98
C LEU A 100 3.70 12.00 6.56
N PRO A 101 3.34 13.20 7.06
CA PRO A 101 2.36 13.48 8.11
C PRO A 101 0.94 13.81 7.61
N GLU A 102 0.64 13.66 6.31
CA GLU A 102 -0.60 14.14 5.69
C GLU A 102 -1.83 13.24 5.96
N VAL A 103 -1.64 12.17 6.74
CA VAL A 103 -2.65 11.14 7.01
C VAL A 103 -3.50 11.50 8.23
N PRO A 104 -4.84 11.55 8.11
CA PRO A 104 -5.75 11.84 9.21
C PRO A 104 -5.99 10.60 10.09
N LEU A 105 -4.94 10.08 10.73
CA LEU A 105 -4.94 8.78 11.42
C LEU A 105 -6.14 8.54 12.36
N LEU A 106 -6.59 9.59 13.06
CA LEU A 106 -7.63 9.50 14.08
C LEU A 106 -8.99 10.06 13.62
N TYR A 107 -9.17 10.37 12.33
CA TYR A 107 -10.50 10.72 11.81
C TYR A 107 -11.45 9.52 11.93
N PRO A 108 -12.74 9.72 12.28
CA PRO A 108 -13.46 10.99 12.48
C PRO A 108 -13.46 11.54 13.92
N PHE A 109 -12.62 11.02 14.82
CA PHE A 109 -12.61 11.43 16.23
C PHE A 109 -11.97 12.80 16.46
N PHE A 110 -11.09 13.23 15.55
CA PHE A 110 -10.48 14.54 15.55
C PHE A 110 -10.76 15.26 14.23
N ASN A 111 -10.82 16.59 14.30
CA ASN A 111 -10.96 17.43 13.13
C ASN A 111 -9.62 17.61 12.42
N TYR A 112 -9.61 17.35 11.12
CA TYR A 112 -8.48 17.57 10.23
C TYR A 112 -8.86 18.58 9.16
N GLN A 113 -7.89 19.34 8.68
CA GLN A 113 -8.10 20.20 7.51
C GLN A 113 -7.89 19.36 6.26
N PHE A 114 -8.92 19.32 5.42
CA PHE A 114 -8.92 18.57 4.18
C PHE A 114 -8.81 19.51 2.99
N ILE A 115 -7.92 19.17 2.06
CA ILE A 115 -7.80 19.84 0.77
C ILE A 115 -8.71 19.11 -0.22
N TYR A 116 -9.52 19.87 -0.94
CA TYR A 116 -10.35 19.37 -2.02
C TYR A 116 -9.81 19.98 -3.32
N LEU A 117 -9.59 19.13 -4.33
CA LEU A 117 -9.15 19.57 -5.65
C LEU A 117 -10.33 19.52 -6.60
N GLU A 118 -10.54 20.60 -7.34
CA GLU A 118 -11.58 20.67 -8.39
C GLU A 118 -11.22 19.80 -9.60
N ASP A 119 -9.92 19.73 -9.95
CA ASP A 119 -9.39 18.85 -10.98
C ASP A 119 -8.27 17.95 -10.42
N PRO A 120 -8.64 16.83 -9.76
CA PRO A 120 -7.67 15.93 -9.14
C PRO A 120 -6.72 15.31 -10.18
N LEU A 121 -7.23 14.93 -11.35
CA LEU A 121 -6.45 14.20 -12.36
C LEU A 121 -5.31 15.07 -12.90
N SER A 122 -5.61 16.30 -13.31
CA SER A 122 -4.57 17.21 -13.79
C SER A 122 -3.55 17.54 -12.70
N SER A 123 -4.01 17.69 -11.44
CA SER A 123 -3.13 17.97 -10.31
C SER A 123 -2.17 16.81 -10.03
N TRP A 124 -2.66 15.58 -10.05
CA TRP A 124 -1.84 14.38 -9.86
C TRP A 124 -0.85 14.17 -10.99
N LEU A 125 -1.27 14.35 -12.24
CA LEU A 125 -0.39 14.26 -13.41
C LEU A 125 0.69 15.35 -13.36
N PHE A 126 0.31 16.57 -13.00
CA PHE A 126 1.26 17.67 -12.84
C PHE A 126 2.30 17.35 -11.77
N SER A 127 1.86 16.85 -10.60
CA SER A 127 2.74 16.44 -9.51
C SER A 127 3.70 15.32 -9.91
N LEU A 128 3.20 14.26 -10.57
CA LEU A 128 4.02 13.16 -11.06
C LEU A 128 5.14 13.63 -12.02
N LEU A 129 4.85 14.63 -12.86
CA LEU A 129 5.76 15.12 -13.91
C LEU A 129 6.68 16.26 -13.47
N HIS A 130 6.37 16.98 -12.40
CA HIS A 130 7.10 18.19 -12.01
C HIS A 130 7.59 18.19 -10.57
N ASP A 131 7.06 17.32 -9.71
CA ASP A 131 7.51 17.25 -8.32
C ASP A 131 8.72 16.31 -8.19
N PRO A 132 9.89 16.81 -7.76
CA PRO A 132 11.09 16.00 -7.65
C PRO A 132 10.97 14.91 -6.57
N VAL A 133 10.20 15.13 -5.50
CA VAL A 133 10.02 14.14 -4.43
C VAL A 133 9.21 12.96 -4.96
N VAL A 134 8.13 13.23 -5.71
CA VAL A 134 7.34 12.18 -6.38
C VAL A 134 8.20 11.40 -7.36
N GLN A 135 8.98 12.07 -8.19
CA GLN A 135 9.84 11.40 -9.16
C GLN A 135 10.89 10.51 -8.49
N ILE A 136 11.58 11.01 -7.46
CA ILE A 136 12.61 10.25 -6.75
C ILE A 136 12.02 9.00 -6.11
N THR A 137 10.90 9.14 -5.41
CA THR A 137 10.23 8.01 -4.73
C THR A 137 9.73 6.98 -5.73
N GLU A 138 9.12 7.39 -6.86
CA GLU A 138 8.67 6.47 -7.91
C GLU A 138 9.83 5.73 -8.59
N VAL A 139 10.95 6.42 -8.86
CA VAL A 139 12.17 5.80 -9.39
C VAL A 139 12.75 4.80 -8.39
N LEU A 140 12.81 5.14 -7.10
CA LEU A 140 13.24 4.22 -6.05
C LEU A 140 12.32 3.01 -5.95
N GLY A 141 11.01 3.21 -6.03
CA GLY A 141 10.02 2.13 -6.07
C GLY A 141 10.27 1.18 -7.24
N LEU A 142 10.50 1.71 -8.43
CA LEU A 142 10.83 0.91 -9.62
C LEU A 142 12.12 0.12 -9.42
N ILE A 143 13.17 0.74 -8.87
CA ILE A 143 14.45 0.08 -8.57
C ILE A 143 14.23 -1.09 -7.59
N PHE A 144 13.46 -0.90 -6.53
CA PHE A 144 13.14 -1.97 -5.57
C PHE A 144 12.40 -3.14 -6.22
N LEU A 145 11.42 -2.87 -7.09
CA LEU A 145 10.75 -3.94 -7.82
C LEU A 145 11.70 -4.69 -8.76
N ILE A 146 12.61 -3.99 -9.44
CA ILE A 146 13.65 -4.61 -10.29
C ILE A 146 14.56 -5.50 -9.44
N ILE A 147 14.99 -5.05 -8.26
CA ILE A 147 15.80 -5.84 -7.33
C ILE A 147 15.08 -7.13 -6.95
N ILE A 148 13.78 -7.06 -6.59
CA ILE A 148 12.98 -8.24 -6.25
C ILE A 148 12.90 -9.22 -7.42
N LEU A 149 12.66 -8.70 -8.64
CA LEU A 149 12.58 -9.51 -9.86
C LEU A 149 13.88 -10.26 -10.15
N ILE A 150 15.02 -9.57 -10.10
CA ILE A 150 16.34 -10.13 -10.38
C ILE A 150 16.73 -11.13 -9.28
N HIS A 151 16.59 -10.74 -8.01
CA HIS A 151 16.96 -11.57 -6.86
C HIS A 151 16.20 -12.90 -6.84
N ASN A 152 14.90 -12.87 -7.12
CA ASN A 152 14.04 -14.06 -7.15
C ASN A 152 14.01 -14.75 -8.53
N LYS A 153 14.82 -14.30 -9.51
CA LYS A 153 14.90 -14.86 -10.88
C LYS A 153 13.53 -14.98 -11.56
N LEU A 154 12.68 -13.97 -11.41
CA LEU A 154 11.29 -13.93 -11.87
C LEU A 154 11.19 -13.57 -13.37
N TYR A 155 12.00 -14.22 -14.19
CA TYR A 155 12.01 -14.03 -15.64
C TYR A 155 10.84 -14.82 -16.25
N GLY A 156 9.67 -14.18 -16.32
CA GLY A 156 8.48 -14.73 -16.98
C GLY A 156 7.19 -14.52 -16.19
N ILE A 157 6.12 -14.20 -16.92
CA ILE A 157 4.83 -13.82 -16.34
C ILE A 157 4.25 -14.88 -15.39
N ARG A 158 4.38 -16.17 -15.73
CA ARG A 158 3.89 -17.28 -14.88
C ARG A 158 4.61 -17.31 -13.53
N LYS A 159 5.94 -17.17 -13.54
CA LYS A 159 6.75 -17.15 -12.31
C LYS A 159 6.40 -15.96 -11.44
N MET A 160 6.19 -14.79 -12.04
CA MET A 160 5.74 -13.59 -11.33
C MET A 160 4.37 -13.79 -10.68
N PHE A 161 3.39 -14.31 -11.42
CA PHE A 161 2.06 -14.59 -10.87
C PHE A 161 2.11 -15.60 -9.73
N THR A 162 2.82 -16.71 -9.91
CA THR A 162 3.01 -17.71 -8.86
C THR A 162 3.66 -17.09 -7.63
N PHE A 163 4.75 -16.32 -7.80
CA PHE A 163 5.44 -15.64 -6.71
C PHE A 163 4.53 -14.71 -5.90
N ILE A 164 3.68 -13.94 -6.58
CA ILE A 164 2.77 -12.98 -5.94
C ILE A 164 1.62 -13.70 -5.20
N ILE A 165 1.06 -14.77 -5.78
CA ILE A 165 -0.09 -15.49 -5.22
C ILE A 165 0.33 -16.38 -4.05
N GLU A 166 1.47 -17.05 -4.16
CA GLU A 166 1.95 -17.95 -3.13
C GLU A 166 2.33 -17.20 -1.85
N SER A 167 1.84 -17.71 -0.73
CA SER A 167 2.24 -17.20 0.58
C SER A 167 3.63 -17.71 0.90
N ASN A 168 4.46 -16.85 1.50
CA ASN A 168 5.68 -17.30 2.15
C ASN A 168 5.28 -18.00 3.44
N VAL A 169 5.18 -19.33 3.40
CA VAL A 169 4.91 -20.15 4.58
C VAL A 169 6.24 -20.76 5.01
N ILE A 170 6.66 -20.47 6.23
CA ILE A 170 7.81 -21.12 6.83
C ILE A 170 7.39 -22.57 7.11
N GLN A 171 7.99 -23.53 6.40
CA GLN A 171 7.88 -24.92 6.81
C GLN A 171 8.64 -25.08 8.12
N ILE A 172 7.89 -25.19 9.22
CA ILE A 172 8.45 -25.62 10.50
C ILE A 172 8.88 -27.08 10.28
N GLN A 173 10.19 -27.32 10.23
CA GLN A 173 10.71 -28.68 10.42
C GLN A 173 10.45 -29.03 11.88
N GLU A 174 9.40 -29.81 12.12
CA GLU A 174 9.21 -30.55 13.38
C GLU A 174 10.20 -31.72 13.48
#